data_AF-A0A0G0FKF3-F1
#
_entry.id   AF-A0A0G0FKF3-F1
#
_cell.length_a   1.000
_cell.length_b   1.000
_cell.length_c   1.000
_cell.angle_alpha   90.00
_cell.angle_beta   90.00
_cell.angle_gamma   90.00
#
_symmetry.space_group_name_H-M   'P 1'
#
loop_
_entity.id
_entity.type
_entity.pdbx_description
1 polymer ?
#
loop_
_entity_poly.entity_id
_entity_poly.type
_entity_poly.pdbx_seq_one_letter_code
_entity_poly.pdbx_strand_id
1 'polypeptide(L)'
;MKKYIKKLLSKKFVIPSPEEVLNKKAILLFMVALALFYDILILGYAKSLPVAENTIKTKITTPLEKNINSLVAGYPMEKMAPYISAKEKRTAAFLIGIAKKESNWGKYSPKLNGKDCFNYWGYRGQGENVTPSGYTCFDSPKQAVDIVGKRISTLINDSNLSTPEEMIVWKCGWNCAGHSSESVDKWIADVGIYYNKVYQ
;
A
#
# COMPACT_ATOMS: atom_id res chain seq x y z
N MET A 1 -54.20 -60.57 -27.88
CA MET A 1 -53.75 -59.48 -26.96
C MET A 1 -54.16 -59.67 -25.50
N LYS A 2 -55.42 -60.00 -25.16
CA LYS A 2 -55.89 -60.10 -23.75
C LYS A 2 -55.20 -61.16 -22.87
N LYS A 3 -54.69 -62.27 -23.43
CA LYS A 3 -54.07 -63.37 -22.66
C LYS A 3 -52.65 -63.06 -22.16
N TYR A 4 -51.90 -62.23 -22.90
CA TYR A 4 -50.54 -61.80 -22.54
C TYR A 4 -50.55 -60.73 -21.44
N ILE A 5 -51.52 -59.81 -21.49
CA ILE A 5 -51.69 -58.75 -20.48
C ILE A 5 -52.09 -59.34 -19.13
N LYS A 6 -52.93 -60.40 -19.12
CA LYS A 6 -53.33 -61.08 -17.87
C LYS A 6 -52.15 -61.80 -17.17
N LYS A 7 -51.11 -62.23 -17.91
CA LYS A 7 -49.90 -62.88 -17.39
C LYS A 7 -48.92 -61.87 -16.77
N LEU A 8 -48.91 -60.63 -17.26
CA LEU A 8 -48.11 -59.54 -16.69
C LEU A 8 -48.70 -59.00 -15.38
N LEU A 9 -50.03 -59.03 -15.23
CA LEU A 9 -50.74 -58.55 -14.03
C LEU A 9 -50.79 -59.54 -12.86
N SER A 10 -50.33 -60.78 -13.03
CA SER A 10 -50.34 -61.80 -11.96
C SER A 10 -49.01 -61.96 -11.22
N LYS A 11 -47.95 -61.28 -11.64
CA LYS A 11 -46.70 -61.24 -10.86
C LYS A 11 -46.85 -60.18 -9.78
N LYS A 12 -47.17 -60.62 -8.55
CA LYS A 12 -47.02 -59.77 -7.37
C LYS A 12 -45.55 -59.33 -7.29
N PHE A 13 -45.29 -58.05 -7.56
CA PHE A 13 -44.00 -57.44 -7.32
C PHE A 13 -43.86 -57.30 -5.80
N VAL A 14 -43.22 -58.29 -5.17
CA VAL A 14 -42.89 -58.26 -3.76
C VAL A 14 -41.67 -57.37 -3.62
N ILE A 15 -41.88 -56.15 -3.12
CA ILE A 15 -40.78 -55.26 -2.75
C ILE A 15 -40.16 -55.89 -1.50
N PRO A 16 -38.87 -56.31 -1.52
CA PRO A 16 -38.23 -56.86 -0.34
C PRO A 16 -38.26 -55.80 0.77
N SER A 17 -38.46 -56.24 2.01
CA SER A 17 -38.51 -55.32 3.13
C SER A 17 -37.18 -54.55 3.23
N PRO A 18 -37.17 -53.28 3.67
CA PRO A 18 -35.92 -52.51 3.80
C PRO A 18 -34.86 -53.25 4.61
N GLU A 19 -35.24 -54.10 5.55
CA GLU A 19 -34.33 -54.91 6.38
C GLU A 19 -33.59 -56.02 5.62
N GLU A 20 -34.15 -56.56 4.54
CA GLU A 20 -33.50 -57.60 3.71
C GLU A 20 -32.49 -57.02 2.70
N VAL A 21 -32.65 -55.76 2.31
CA VAL A 21 -31.77 -55.07 1.35
C VAL A 21 -30.60 -54.37 2.06
N LEU A 22 -30.75 -54.09 3.35
CA LEU A 22 -29.85 -53.28 4.15
C LEU A 22 -28.73 -54.13 4.78
N ASN A 23 -27.76 -54.55 3.96
CA ASN A 23 -26.57 -55.24 4.47
C ASN A 23 -25.75 -54.27 5.35
N LYS A 24 -25.90 -54.40 6.67
CA LYS A 24 -25.24 -53.56 7.69
C LYS A 24 -23.72 -53.47 7.48
N LYS A 25 -23.08 -54.53 6.99
CA LYS A 25 -21.63 -54.51 6.68
C LYS A 25 -21.33 -53.66 5.44
N ALA A 26 -22.17 -53.75 4.40
CA ALA A 26 -22.02 -52.92 3.20
C ALA A 26 -22.23 -51.43 3.50
N ILE A 27 -23.15 -51.10 4.39
CA ILE A 27 -23.40 -49.71 4.82
C ILE A 27 -22.25 -49.21 5.67
N LEU A 28 -21.74 -50.02 6.60
CA LEU A 28 -20.57 -49.66 7.39
C LEU A 28 -19.35 -49.41 6.49
N LEU A 29 -19.11 -50.27 5.50
CA LEU A 29 -18.04 -50.08 4.52
C LEU A 29 -18.24 -48.82 3.69
N PHE A 30 -19.47 -48.53 3.27
CA PHE A 30 -19.80 -47.31 2.54
C PHE A 30 -19.57 -46.05 3.39
N MET A 31 -19.94 -46.08 4.67
CA MET A 31 -19.70 -44.96 5.58
C MET A 31 -18.21 -44.74 5.85
N VAL A 32 -17.43 -45.82 5.99
CA VAL A 32 -15.95 -45.72 6.13
C VAL A 32 -15.33 -45.15 4.85
N ALA A 33 -15.76 -45.60 3.67
CA ALA A 33 -15.27 -45.09 2.39
C ALA A 33 -15.61 -43.60 2.20
N LEU A 34 -16.81 -43.19 2.60
CA LEU A 34 -17.21 -41.77 2.58
C LEU A 34 -16.35 -40.93 3.54
N ALA A 35 -16.11 -41.39 4.77
CA ALA A 35 -15.27 -40.68 5.72
C ALA A 35 -13.85 -40.45 5.16
N LEU A 36 -13.24 -41.50 4.62
CA LEU A 36 -11.91 -41.40 3.99
C LEU A 36 -11.90 -40.47 2.77
N PHE A 37 -12.98 -40.47 1.97
CA PHE A 37 -13.11 -39.57 0.84
C PHE A 37 -13.21 -38.10 1.29
N TYR A 38 -13.99 -37.84 2.34
CA TYR A 38 -14.09 -36.51 2.95
C TYR A 38 -12.74 -36.03 3.51
N ASP A 39 -11.98 -36.90 4.17
CA ASP A 39 -10.64 -36.56 4.68
C ASP A 39 -9.68 -36.16 3.55
N ILE A 40 -9.69 -36.90 2.44
CA ILE A 40 -8.89 -36.58 1.25
C ILE A 40 -9.32 -35.23 0.64
N LEU A 41 -10.63 -34.96 0.62
CA LEU A 41 -11.17 -33.70 0.10
C LEU A 41 -10.77 -32.51 0.98
N ILE A 42 -10.81 -32.67 2.30
CA ILE A 42 -10.36 -31.68 3.28
C ILE A 42 -8.85 -31.42 3.12
N LEU A 43 -8.03 -32.46 2.96
CA LEU A 43 -6.59 -32.33 2.73
C LEU A 43 -6.27 -31.62 1.40
N GLY A 44 -7.02 -31.90 0.35
CA GLY A 44 -6.90 -31.21 -0.94
C GLY A 44 -7.27 -29.74 -0.82
N TYR A 45 -8.38 -29.44 -0.14
CA TYR A 45 -8.81 -28.06 0.10
C TYR A 45 -7.79 -27.30 0.96
N ALA A 46 -7.27 -27.92 2.04
CA ALA A 46 -6.26 -27.34 2.91
C ALA A 46 -4.95 -27.01 2.17
N LYS A 47 -4.54 -27.83 1.18
CA LYS A 47 -3.40 -27.51 0.29
C LYS A 47 -3.69 -26.39 -0.70
N SER A 48 -4.95 -26.24 -1.14
CA SER A 48 -5.35 -25.17 -2.07
C SER A 48 -5.68 -23.85 -1.40
N LEU A 49 -5.86 -23.84 -0.07
CA LEU A 49 -5.97 -22.61 0.67
C LEU A 49 -4.63 -21.87 0.54
N PRO A 50 -4.62 -20.62 0.02
CA PRO A 50 -3.46 -19.78 0.22
C PRO A 50 -3.29 -19.67 1.73
N VAL A 51 -2.18 -20.22 2.25
CA VAL A 51 -1.77 -19.92 3.61
C VAL A 51 -1.67 -18.41 3.66
N ALA A 52 -2.63 -17.77 4.30
CA ALA A 52 -2.46 -16.42 4.76
C ALA A 52 -1.34 -16.52 5.80
N GLU A 53 -0.09 -16.45 5.32
CA GLU A 53 1.00 -16.09 6.17
C GLU A 53 0.58 -14.75 6.74
N ASN A 54 0.06 -14.79 7.96
CA ASN A 54 0.22 -13.74 8.93
C ASN A 54 1.73 -13.67 9.18
N THR A 55 2.46 -13.20 8.16
CA THR A 55 3.68 -12.47 8.36
C THR A 55 3.26 -11.39 9.33
N ILE A 56 3.62 -11.59 10.59
CA ILE A 56 4.17 -10.50 11.36
C ILE A 56 5.32 -10.02 10.48
N LYS A 57 5.01 -9.15 9.51
CA LYS A 57 5.99 -8.30 8.86
C LYS A 57 6.46 -7.43 10.01
N THR A 58 7.41 -7.93 10.80
CA THR A 58 8.46 -7.09 11.34
C THR A 58 9.05 -6.41 10.11
N LYS A 59 8.44 -5.28 9.76
CA LYS A 59 8.89 -4.37 8.72
C LYS A 59 10.36 -4.15 9.01
N ILE A 60 11.23 -4.75 8.21
CA ILE A 60 12.67 -4.57 8.39
C ILE A 60 12.93 -3.09 8.13
N THR A 61 13.02 -2.32 9.21
CA THR A 61 13.31 -0.90 9.18
C THR A 61 14.75 -0.75 8.71
N THR A 62 14.93 -0.22 7.51
CA THR A 62 16.26 0.03 6.96
C THR A 62 17.00 1.07 7.83
N PRO A 63 18.34 1.12 7.83
CA PRO A 63 19.08 2.18 8.51
C PRO A 63 18.62 3.59 8.10
N LEU A 64 18.28 3.76 6.82
CA LEU A 64 17.71 4.99 6.28
C LEU A 64 16.35 5.30 6.90
N GLU A 65 15.45 4.31 6.97
CA GLU A 65 14.14 4.48 7.60
C GLU A 65 14.27 4.83 9.09
N LYS A 66 15.19 4.18 9.82
CA LYS A 66 15.45 4.49 11.23
C LYS A 66 15.94 5.92 11.43
N ASN A 67 16.86 6.38 10.58
CA ASN A 67 17.34 7.76 10.59
C ASN A 67 16.19 8.75 10.31
N ILE A 68 15.43 8.50 9.24
CA ILE A 68 14.27 9.34 8.88
C ILE A 68 13.26 9.40 10.03
N ASN A 69 12.88 8.26 10.59
CA ASN A 69 11.97 8.18 11.75
C ASN A 69 12.48 9.03 12.91
N SER A 70 13.78 8.96 13.23
CA SER A 70 14.37 9.78 14.29
C SER A 70 14.27 11.28 14.00
N LEU A 71 14.39 11.70 12.74
CA LEU A 71 14.30 13.11 12.37
C LEU A 71 12.87 13.64 12.46
N VAL A 72 11.89 12.85 12.01
CA VAL A 72 10.48 13.30 11.89
C VAL A 72 9.59 12.86 13.05
N ALA A 73 10.16 12.24 14.09
CA ALA A 73 9.42 11.78 15.26
C ALA A 73 8.56 12.89 15.87
N GLY A 74 7.28 12.61 16.09
CA GLY A 74 6.32 13.58 16.64
C GLY A 74 5.79 14.61 15.65
N TYR A 75 6.16 14.50 14.36
CA TYR A 75 5.61 15.32 13.28
C TYR A 75 4.65 14.51 12.40
N PRO A 76 3.70 15.15 11.70
CA PRO A 76 2.79 14.46 10.78
C PRO A 76 3.50 13.59 9.72
N MET A 77 4.69 14.02 9.28
CA MET A 77 5.54 13.28 8.34
C MET A 77 6.02 11.91 8.84
N GLU A 78 5.94 11.59 10.13
CA GLU A 78 6.30 10.26 10.65
C GLU A 78 5.56 9.13 9.90
N LYS A 79 4.30 9.36 9.53
CA LYS A 79 3.48 8.42 8.74
C LYS A 79 4.01 8.16 7.32
N MET A 80 4.90 9.03 6.83
CA MET A 80 5.48 8.96 5.48
C MET A 80 6.85 8.28 5.46
N ALA A 81 7.53 8.17 6.60
CA ALA A 81 8.87 7.62 6.71
C ALA A 81 9.09 6.30 5.94
N PRO A 82 8.23 5.25 6.06
CA PRO A 82 8.32 4.04 5.23
C PRO A 82 8.44 4.28 3.73
N TYR A 83 7.67 5.24 3.22
CA TYR A 83 7.54 5.48 1.79
C TYR A 83 8.70 6.34 1.30
N ILE A 84 9.19 7.25 2.16
CA ILE A 84 10.36 8.09 1.88
C ILE A 84 11.62 7.23 1.86
N SER A 85 11.80 6.32 2.82
CA SER A 85 12.97 5.44 2.90
C SER A 85 13.03 4.39 1.79
N ALA A 86 11.93 4.16 1.09
CA ALA A 86 11.88 3.29 -0.09
C ALA A 86 12.31 4.01 -1.39
N LYS A 87 12.58 5.33 -1.35
CA LYS A 87 13.13 6.09 -2.47
C LYS A 87 14.65 6.03 -2.46
N GLU A 88 15.25 6.37 -3.61
CA GLU A 88 16.69 6.61 -3.70
C GLU A 88 17.17 7.58 -2.61
N LYS A 89 18.35 7.31 -2.01
CA LYS A 89 18.84 8.03 -0.81
C LYS A 89 18.82 9.56 -1.02
N ARG A 90 19.21 10.02 -2.22
CA ARG A 90 19.22 11.45 -2.58
C ARG A 90 17.80 12.04 -2.64
N THR A 91 16.87 11.35 -3.29
CA THR A 91 15.45 11.74 -3.34
C THR A 91 14.84 11.77 -1.94
N ALA A 92 15.13 10.77 -1.11
CA ALA A 92 14.70 10.74 0.29
C ALA A 92 15.23 11.93 1.09
N ALA A 93 16.51 12.30 0.90
CA ALA A 93 17.12 13.44 1.55
C ALA A 93 16.47 14.77 1.16
N PHE A 94 16.17 14.98 -0.14
CA PHE A 94 15.43 16.16 -0.58
C PHE A 94 13.98 16.18 -0.07
N LEU A 95 13.30 15.03 -0.05
CA LEU A 95 11.96 14.92 0.54
C LEU A 95 11.96 15.40 1.99
N ILE A 96 12.95 15.01 2.80
CA ILE A 96 13.07 15.43 4.20
C ILE A 96 13.45 16.90 4.34
N GLY A 97 14.44 17.36 3.56
CA GLY A 97 14.95 18.73 3.63
C GLY A 97 13.91 19.77 3.21
N ILE A 98 13.30 19.57 2.04
CA ILE A 98 12.27 20.48 1.53
C ILE A 98 11.06 20.49 2.46
N ALA A 99 10.60 19.34 2.95
CA ALA A 99 9.46 19.33 3.85
C ALA A 99 9.69 20.02 5.19
N LYS A 100 10.93 19.99 5.71
CA LYS A 100 11.26 20.79 6.87
C LYS A 100 11.07 22.27 6.57
N LYS A 101 11.59 22.71 5.42
CA LYS A 101 11.54 24.11 5.03
C LYS A 101 10.11 24.60 4.77
N GLU A 102 9.33 23.84 4.03
CA GLU A 102 8.02 24.28 3.53
C GLU A 102 6.89 24.16 4.55
N SER A 103 6.98 23.21 5.49
CA SER A 103 5.87 22.96 6.42
C SER A 103 6.31 22.56 7.82
N ASN A 104 7.62 22.58 8.11
CA ASN A 104 8.18 21.99 9.33
C ASN A 104 7.69 20.55 9.50
N TRP A 105 7.92 19.72 8.47
CA TRP A 105 7.51 18.31 8.41
C TRP A 105 6.00 18.08 8.62
N GLY A 106 5.19 18.99 8.08
CA GLY A 106 3.74 18.93 8.14
C GLY A 106 3.12 19.60 9.35
N LYS A 107 3.90 20.18 10.28
CA LYS A 107 3.34 20.98 11.39
C LYS A 107 2.47 22.14 10.87
N TYR A 108 2.87 22.74 9.76
CA TYR A 108 2.16 23.82 9.06
C TYR A 108 1.75 23.34 7.66
N SER A 109 0.94 22.29 7.57
CA SER A 109 0.45 21.77 6.31
C SER A 109 -0.87 22.44 5.86
N PRO A 110 -1.12 22.52 4.55
CA PRO A 110 -2.44 22.88 4.04
C PRO A 110 -3.47 21.85 4.50
N LYS A 111 -4.69 22.33 4.73
CA LYS A 111 -5.83 21.52 5.13
C LYS A 111 -7.00 21.78 4.20
N LEU A 112 -7.79 20.75 3.93
CA LEU A 112 -9.05 20.85 3.21
C LEU A 112 -10.17 20.34 4.12
N ASN A 113 -11.15 21.19 4.43
CA ASN A 113 -12.23 20.87 5.36
C ASN A 113 -11.72 20.37 6.74
N GLY A 114 -10.66 20.99 7.24
CA GLY A 114 -10.02 20.63 8.51
C GLY A 114 -9.13 19.38 8.47
N LYS A 115 -9.14 18.61 7.36
CA LYS A 115 -8.32 17.41 7.18
C LYS A 115 -6.95 17.76 6.61
N ASP A 116 -5.92 17.06 7.08
CA ASP A 116 -4.57 17.19 6.54
C ASP A 116 -4.51 16.71 5.09
N CYS A 117 -3.89 17.52 4.23
CA CYS A 117 -3.72 17.23 2.81
C CYS A 117 -2.48 16.39 2.50
N PHE A 118 -1.68 16.03 3.50
CA PHE A 118 -0.41 15.30 3.34
C PHE A 118 0.59 15.99 2.40
N ASN A 119 0.42 17.29 2.17
CA ASN A 119 1.27 18.08 1.28
C ASN A 119 2.25 18.90 2.13
N TYR A 120 3.42 18.32 2.36
CA TYR A 120 4.43 18.91 3.23
C TYR A 120 5.51 19.69 2.47
N TRP A 121 5.42 19.75 1.15
CA TRP A 121 6.43 20.32 0.24
C TRP A 121 5.94 21.57 -0.51
N GLY A 122 4.73 22.05 -0.22
CA GLY A 122 4.13 23.15 -0.96
C GLY A 122 3.78 22.81 -2.41
N TYR A 123 3.55 21.52 -2.72
CA TYR A 123 3.33 21.06 -4.09
C TYR A 123 2.03 21.61 -4.68
N ARG A 124 2.10 22.11 -5.91
CA ARG A 124 0.98 22.68 -6.68
C ARG A 124 0.85 21.94 -8.02
N GLY A 125 0.18 20.79 -7.99
CA GLY A 125 -0.16 20.01 -9.18
C GLY A 125 -1.47 20.47 -9.84
N GLN A 126 -1.71 20.02 -11.06
CA GLN A 126 -3.00 20.18 -11.74
C GLN A 126 -3.97 19.07 -11.33
N GLY A 127 -5.21 19.41 -11.00
CA GLY A 127 -6.25 18.45 -10.61
C GLY A 127 -7.39 19.11 -9.83
N GLU A 128 -8.45 18.34 -9.57
CA GLU A 128 -9.66 18.82 -8.90
C GLU A 128 -9.51 18.93 -7.38
N ASN A 129 -8.62 18.14 -6.76
CA ASN A 129 -8.42 18.10 -5.32
C ASN A 129 -7.33 19.09 -4.86
N VAL A 130 -7.66 20.37 -4.86
CA VAL A 130 -6.78 21.47 -4.42
C VAL A 130 -7.45 22.30 -3.32
N THR A 131 -6.62 22.81 -2.41
CA THR A 131 -7.07 23.82 -1.44
C THR A 131 -7.41 25.14 -2.14
N PRO A 132 -8.18 26.05 -1.50
CA PRO A 132 -8.45 27.38 -2.06
C PRO A 132 -7.19 28.18 -2.43
N SER A 133 -6.08 27.94 -1.73
CA SER A 133 -4.78 28.56 -2.00
C SER A 133 -3.99 27.87 -3.12
N GLY A 134 -4.51 26.81 -3.73
CA GLY A 134 -3.94 26.09 -4.87
C GLY A 134 -2.97 24.96 -4.53
N TYR A 135 -2.80 24.60 -3.26
CA TYR A 135 -2.00 23.42 -2.88
C TYR A 135 -2.77 22.14 -3.15
N THR A 136 -2.11 21.14 -3.75
CA THR A 136 -2.67 19.80 -3.93
C THR A 136 -3.01 19.17 -2.60
N CYS A 137 -4.18 18.55 -2.50
CA CYS A 137 -4.59 17.73 -1.38
C CYS A 137 -4.49 16.25 -1.77
N PHE A 138 -3.55 15.52 -1.18
CA PHE A 138 -3.33 14.11 -1.46
C PHE A 138 -4.27 13.24 -0.61
N ASP A 139 -4.66 12.09 -1.15
CA ASP A 139 -5.56 11.14 -0.50
C ASP A 139 -4.85 10.33 0.59
N SER A 140 -3.52 10.17 0.49
CA SER A 140 -2.74 9.40 1.45
C SER A 140 -1.27 9.83 1.55
N PRO A 141 -0.60 9.52 2.68
CA PRO A 141 0.86 9.69 2.83
C PRO A 141 1.67 9.05 1.71
N LYS A 142 1.29 7.84 1.27
CA LYS A 142 1.99 7.12 0.20
C LYS A 142 1.85 7.85 -1.14
N GLN A 143 0.63 8.26 -1.50
CA GLN A 143 0.38 8.97 -2.76
C GLN A 143 1.17 10.28 -2.81
N ALA A 144 1.21 11.03 -1.71
CA ALA A 144 1.98 12.26 -1.60
C ALA A 144 3.48 12.02 -1.86
N VAL A 145 4.08 11.03 -1.18
CA VAL A 145 5.49 10.68 -1.33
C VAL A 145 5.80 10.14 -2.74
N ASP A 146 4.89 9.37 -3.34
CA ASP A 146 5.07 8.84 -4.69
C ASP A 146 5.08 9.95 -5.74
N ILE A 147 4.12 10.89 -5.67
CA ILE A 147 4.01 12.00 -6.62
C ILE A 147 5.17 12.99 -6.46
N VAL A 148 5.39 13.46 -5.23
CA VAL A 148 6.44 14.45 -4.96
C VAL A 148 7.83 13.83 -5.15
N GLY A 149 8.03 12.60 -4.69
CA GLY A 149 9.28 11.87 -4.89
C GLY A 149 9.60 11.64 -6.36
N LYS A 150 8.59 11.33 -7.20
CA LYS A 150 8.78 11.25 -8.65
C LYS A 150 9.23 12.58 -9.24
N ARG A 151 8.58 13.69 -8.86
CA ARG A 151 8.97 15.03 -9.36
C ARG A 151 10.40 15.38 -8.97
N ILE A 152 10.79 15.17 -7.71
CA ILE A 152 12.15 15.40 -7.23
C ILE A 152 13.14 14.51 -7.98
N SER A 153 12.82 13.22 -8.15
CA SER A 153 13.68 12.30 -8.88
C SER A 153 13.88 12.72 -10.34
N THR A 154 12.86 13.24 -11.00
CA THR A 154 12.98 13.83 -12.35
C THR A 154 13.91 15.04 -12.36
N LEU A 155 13.81 15.95 -11.39
CA LEU A 155 14.73 17.09 -11.30
C LEU A 155 16.17 16.66 -11.11
N ILE A 156 16.41 15.62 -10.29
CA ILE A 156 17.74 15.06 -10.07
C ILE A 156 18.27 14.38 -11.33
N ASN A 157 17.49 13.48 -11.93
CA ASN A 157 17.97 12.57 -12.97
C ASN A 157 17.96 13.21 -14.36
N ASP A 158 16.92 13.97 -14.67
CA ASP A 158 16.69 14.49 -16.03
C ASP A 158 17.25 15.91 -16.19
N SER A 159 17.45 16.63 -15.08
CA SER A 159 17.98 18.00 -15.07
C SER A 159 19.27 18.16 -14.26
N ASN A 160 19.84 17.05 -13.77
CA ASN A 160 21.08 17.01 -12.99
C ASN A 160 21.10 17.94 -11.76
N LEU A 161 19.94 18.17 -11.13
CA LEU A 161 19.83 19.02 -9.93
C LEU A 161 20.04 18.18 -8.68
N SER A 162 21.29 18.04 -8.26
CA SER A 162 21.71 17.05 -7.26
C SER A 162 22.11 17.63 -5.90
N THR A 163 22.24 18.95 -5.81
CA THR A 163 22.60 19.71 -4.60
C THR A 163 21.45 20.62 -4.14
N PRO A 164 21.40 21.03 -2.85
CA PRO A 164 20.44 22.03 -2.38
C PRO A 164 20.43 23.33 -3.18
N GLU A 165 21.61 23.79 -3.63
CA GLU A 165 21.81 24.96 -4.47
C GLU A 165 21.11 24.81 -5.83
N GLU A 166 21.30 23.66 -6.48
CA GLU A 166 20.67 23.35 -7.77
C GLU A 166 19.16 23.08 -7.64
N MET A 167 18.74 22.51 -6.50
CA MET A 167 17.34 22.21 -6.21
C MET A 167 16.50 23.46 -5.91
N ILE A 168 17.08 24.66 -5.95
CA ILE A 168 16.37 25.94 -5.78
C ILE A 168 15.20 26.10 -6.77
N VAL A 169 15.23 25.37 -7.88
CA VAL A 169 14.13 25.28 -8.85
C VAL A 169 12.81 24.86 -8.20
N TRP A 170 12.85 24.12 -7.09
CA TRP A 170 11.64 23.81 -6.30
C TRP A 170 10.97 25.07 -5.72
N LYS A 171 11.77 26.04 -5.24
CA LYS A 171 11.30 27.26 -4.57
C LYS A 171 10.75 28.29 -5.56
N CYS A 172 11.49 28.61 -6.62
CA CYS A 172 11.20 29.74 -7.50
C CYS A 172 11.00 29.36 -8.97
N GLY A 173 11.04 28.07 -9.30
CA GLY A 173 11.13 27.62 -10.69
C GLY A 173 12.51 27.93 -11.28
N TRP A 174 12.59 27.99 -12.60
CA TRP A 174 13.85 28.21 -13.32
C TRP A 174 14.38 29.65 -13.23
N ASN A 175 13.60 30.57 -12.66
CA ASN A 175 13.98 31.98 -12.53
C ASN A 175 13.57 32.53 -11.16
N CYS A 176 14.56 32.94 -10.38
CA CYS A 176 14.41 33.48 -9.03
C CYS A 176 14.29 35.02 -8.98
N ALA A 177 14.15 35.73 -10.10
CA ALA A 177 14.13 37.21 -10.14
C ALA A 177 13.05 37.87 -9.26
N GLY A 178 11.97 37.15 -8.92
CA GLY A 178 10.94 37.62 -7.99
C GLY A 178 11.28 37.45 -6.49
N HIS A 179 12.47 36.94 -6.16
CA HIS A 179 12.91 36.66 -4.80
C HIS A 179 14.20 37.44 -4.48
N SER A 180 14.36 37.83 -3.21
CA SER A 180 15.63 38.38 -2.73
C SER A 180 16.68 37.29 -2.59
N SER A 181 17.96 37.66 -2.74
CA SER A 181 19.12 36.79 -2.50
C SER A 181 19.06 36.12 -1.14
N GLU A 182 18.72 36.88 -0.09
CA GLU A 182 18.70 36.38 1.28
C GLU A 182 17.62 35.29 1.47
N SER A 183 16.49 35.42 0.78
CA SER A 183 15.39 34.43 0.82
C SER A 183 15.77 33.12 0.11
N VAL A 184 16.58 33.23 -0.95
CA VAL A 184 17.12 32.09 -1.72
C VAL A 184 18.18 31.38 -0.89
N ASP A 185 19.19 32.10 -0.42
CA ASP A 185 20.31 31.55 0.36
C ASP A 185 19.81 30.87 1.64
N LYS A 186 18.85 31.50 2.33
CA LYS A 186 18.22 30.89 3.51
C LYS A 186 17.51 29.59 3.17
N TRP A 187 16.82 29.52 2.03
CA TRP A 187 16.14 28.28 1.63
C TRP A 187 17.13 27.16 1.35
N ILE A 188 18.20 27.46 0.62
CA ILE A 188 19.29 26.51 0.32
C ILE A 188 19.89 25.99 1.63
N ALA A 189 20.24 26.88 2.55
CA ALA A 189 20.82 26.54 3.85
C ALA A 189 19.86 25.65 4.68
N ASP A 190 18.59 26.06 4.79
CA ASP A 190 17.58 25.33 5.57
C ASP A 190 17.35 23.92 5.00
N VAL A 191 17.25 23.77 3.68
CA VAL A 191 17.11 22.46 3.03
C VAL A 191 18.38 21.63 3.19
N GLY A 192 19.55 22.25 2.98
CA GLY A 192 20.87 21.62 3.05
C GLY A 192 21.16 20.97 4.41
N ILE A 193 20.80 21.63 5.52
CA ILE A 193 20.99 21.07 6.88
C ILE A 193 20.35 19.68 7.01
N TYR A 194 19.11 19.53 6.54
CA TYR A 194 18.36 18.28 6.71
C TYR A 194 18.59 17.29 5.58
N TYR A 195 18.91 17.78 4.37
CA TYR A 195 19.44 16.95 3.29
C TYR A 195 20.70 16.20 3.75
N ASN A 196 21.68 16.92 4.33
CA ASN A 196 22.94 16.32 4.77
C ASN A 196 22.75 15.30 5.89
N LYS A 197 21.82 15.54 6.83
CA LYS A 197 21.47 14.55 7.89
C LYS A 197 20.93 13.23 7.36
N VAL A 198 20.46 13.18 6.12
CA VAL A 198 19.92 11.97 5.49
C VAL A 198 20.88 11.40 4.44
N TYR A 199 21.51 12.25 3.63
CA TYR A 199 22.31 11.84 2.48
C TYR A 199 23.77 11.49 2.79
N GLN A 200 24.38 12.16 3.78
CA GLN A 200 25.74 11.85 4.22
C GLN A 200 25.65 10.74 5.25
#